data_AF-A0A9X8YQN9-F1
#
_entry.id   AF-A0A9X8YQN9-F1
#
_cell.length_a   1.000
_cell.length_b   1.000
_cell.length_c   1.000
_cell.angle_alpha   90.00
_cell.angle_beta   90.00
_cell.angle_gamma   90.00
#
_symmetry.space_group_name_H-M   'P 1'
#
loop_
_entity.id
_entity.type
_entity.pdbx_description
1 polymer ?
#
loop_
_entity_poly.entity_id
_entity_poly.type
_entity_poly.pdbx_seq_one_letter_code
_entity_poly.pdbx_strand_id
1 'polypeptide(L)'
;RRADMLHIDIMDGHYVKNITLSPFFIEQIRPHTSLLLDVHLMVENPTDFIDPIARAGADFICPHAETINRDAFRVINQIRALGKKVGVVLNPATPVEFIRHYLHLLDKVTVMTVDPGYAGQPFIPEMLEKIRQLRDLKRQQNLRYLIEIDGSCNQ
;
A
#
# COMPACT_ATOMS: atom_id res chain seq x y z
N ARG A 1 12.03 -12.85 15.73
CA ARG A 1 10.95 -12.04 15.12
C ARG A 1 9.89 -13.00 14.58
N ARG A 2 8.59 -12.71 14.71
CA ARG A 2 7.49 -13.56 14.20
C ARG A 2 6.82 -13.03 12.93
N ALA A 3 7.06 -11.75 12.60
CA ALA A 3 6.64 -11.08 11.38
C ALA A 3 7.68 -10.01 11.03
N ASP A 4 7.65 -9.55 9.77
CA ASP A 4 8.51 -8.46 9.29
C ASP A 4 7.85 -7.08 9.44
N MET A 5 6.52 -7.02 9.26
CA MET A 5 5.73 -5.79 9.21
C MET A 5 4.39 -5.98 9.94
N LEU A 6 3.79 -4.88 10.40
CA LEU A 6 2.39 -4.80 10.81
C LEU A 6 1.63 -3.98 9.78
N HIS A 7 0.63 -4.60 9.13
CA HIS A 7 -0.21 -3.95 8.13
C HIS A 7 -1.37 -3.21 8.81
N ILE A 8 -1.64 -1.98 8.37
CA ILE A 8 -2.57 -1.05 9.01
C ILE A 8 -3.45 -0.41 7.93
N ASP A 9 -4.71 -0.83 7.91
CA ASP A 9 -5.71 -0.34 6.96
C ASP A 9 -6.37 0.93 7.47
N ILE A 10 -6.16 2.05 6.77
CA ILE A 10 -6.89 3.30 7.00
C ILE A 10 -7.90 3.47 5.88
N MET A 11 -9.18 3.49 6.25
CA MET A 11 -10.33 3.60 5.35
C MET A 11 -11.16 4.84 5.70
N ASP A 12 -11.61 5.59 4.69
CA ASP A 12 -12.35 6.85 4.89
C ASP A 12 -13.87 6.77 4.67
N GLY A 13 -14.41 5.57 4.42
CA GLY A 13 -15.84 5.36 4.11
C GLY A 13 -16.27 5.84 2.71
N HIS A 14 -15.39 6.49 1.95
CA HIS A 14 -15.67 7.02 0.61
C HIS A 14 -15.09 6.11 -0.45
N TYR A 15 -13.75 5.93 -0.42
CA TYR A 15 -13.01 5.09 -1.35
C TYR A 15 -13.44 3.61 -1.22
N VAL A 16 -13.59 3.14 0.01
CA VAL A 16 -14.27 1.89 0.36
C VAL A 16 -15.41 2.18 1.33
N LYS A 17 -16.51 1.42 1.27
CA LYS A 17 -17.69 1.63 2.14
C LYS A 17 -17.53 1.08 3.56
N ASN A 18 -16.35 1.27 4.14
CA ASN A 18 -15.99 0.83 5.47
C ASN A 18 -15.05 1.83 6.15
N ILE A 19 -14.97 1.78 7.49
CA ILE A 19 -14.07 2.60 8.32
C ILE A 19 -13.40 1.67 9.33
N THR A 20 -12.06 1.71 9.40
CA THR A 20 -11.25 0.80 10.23
C THR A 20 -10.31 1.57 11.15
N LEU A 21 -9.01 1.62 10.83
CA LEU A 21 -7.98 2.22 11.66
C LEU A 21 -7.70 3.66 11.23
N SER A 22 -6.87 4.35 12.00
CA SER A 22 -6.54 5.76 11.80
C SER A 22 -5.13 6.06 12.30
N PRO A 23 -4.58 7.26 12.05
CA PRO A 23 -3.28 7.66 12.58
C PRO A 23 -3.17 7.49 14.10
N PHE A 24 -4.26 7.68 14.84
CA PHE A 24 -4.30 7.44 16.29
C PHE A 24 -3.90 6.00 16.65
N PHE A 25 -4.35 4.99 15.88
CA PHE A 25 -3.98 3.60 16.14
C PHE A 25 -2.47 3.38 15.98
N ILE A 26 -1.86 4.01 14.96
CA ILE A 26 -0.41 3.96 14.73
C ILE A 26 0.35 4.53 15.94
N GLU A 27 -0.09 5.69 16.46
CA GLU A 27 0.49 6.32 17.65
C GLU A 27 0.43 5.40 18.88
N GLN A 28 -0.67 4.65 19.06
CA GLN A 28 -0.82 3.74 20.18
C GLN A 28 0.10 2.52 20.06
N ILE A 29 0.29 1.96 18.86
CA ILE A 29 1.10 0.73 18.71
C ILE A 29 2.60 1.01 18.60
N ARG A 30 3.00 2.18 18.07
CA ARG A 30 4.39 2.49 17.76
C ARG A 30 5.34 2.32 18.96
N PRO A 31 5.00 2.74 20.19
CA PRO A 31 5.85 2.54 21.37
C PRO A 31 6.06 1.07 21.76
N HIS A 32 5.19 0.17 21.30
CA HIS A 32 5.17 -1.24 21.72
C HIS A 32 5.80 -2.20 20.71
N THR A 33 6.32 -1.69 19.59
CA THR A 33 6.89 -2.54 18.53
C THR A 33 8.06 -1.86 17.84
N SER A 34 9.02 -2.67 17.37
CA SER A 34 10.08 -2.26 16.44
C SER A 34 9.91 -2.90 15.05
N LEU A 35 8.76 -3.52 14.79
CA LEU A 35 8.38 -3.95 13.45
C LEU A 35 8.09 -2.73 12.56
N LEU A 36 8.24 -2.92 11.26
CA LEU A 36 7.87 -1.88 10.31
C LEU A 36 6.35 -1.72 10.32
N LEU A 37 5.86 -0.48 10.38
CA LEU A 37 4.44 -0.17 10.27
C LEU A 37 4.12 0.17 8.82
N ASP A 38 3.35 -0.69 8.19
CA ASP A 38 2.93 -0.59 6.79
C ASP A 38 1.50 -0.09 6.70
N VAL A 39 1.33 1.15 6.23
CA VAL A 39 0.04 1.83 6.26
C VAL A 39 -0.59 1.86 4.87
N HIS A 40 -1.66 1.09 4.72
CA HIS A 40 -2.48 1.01 3.53
C HIS A 40 -3.55 2.09 3.55
N LEU A 41 -3.48 3.01 2.58
CA LEU A 41 -4.39 4.14 2.47
C LEU A 41 -5.51 3.85 1.47
N MET A 42 -6.64 3.35 1.98
CA MET A 42 -7.92 3.20 1.27
C MET A 42 -8.76 4.45 1.44
N VAL A 43 -8.27 5.58 0.93
CA VAL A 43 -8.89 6.91 1.08
C VAL A 43 -8.90 7.68 -0.24
N GLU A 44 -9.92 8.51 -0.43
CA GLU A 44 -10.15 9.31 -1.64
C GLU A 44 -9.05 10.37 -1.85
N ASN A 45 -8.63 11.03 -0.75
CA ASN A 45 -7.62 12.10 -0.76
C ASN A 45 -6.40 11.72 0.09
N PRO A 46 -5.48 10.88 -0.43
CA PRO A 46 -4.35 10.37 0.37
C PRO A 46 -3.42 11.47 0.87
N THR A 47 -3.31 12.60 0.16
CA THR A 47 -2.46 13.75 0.56
C THR A 47 -2.79 14.30 1.93
N ASP A 48 -4.06 14.24 2.34
CA ASP A 48 -4.54 14.76 3.63
C ASP A 48 -4.05 13.89 4.81
N PHE A 49 -3.66 12.65 4.52
CA PHE A 49 -3.29 11.66 5.53
C PHE A 49 -1.78 11.43 5.64
N ILE A 50 -0.99 11.75 4.59
CA ILE A 50 0.46 11.46 4.55
C ILE A 50 1.20 12.04 5.75
N ASP A 51 1.02 13.34 6.02
CA ASP A 51 1.72 14.03 7.10
C ASP A 51 1.32 13.51 8.50
N PRO A 52 0.00 13.39 8.83
CA PRO A 52 -0.43 12.75 10.08
C PRO A 52 0.12 11.34 10.26
N ILE A 53 0.07 10.49 9.23
CA ILE A 53 0.53 9.09 9.29
C ILE A 53 2.05 9.03 9.50
N ALA A 54 2.79 9.87 8.79
CA ALA A 54 4.24 9.93 8.95
C ALA A 54 4.65 10.34 10.37
N ARG A 55 3.96 11.35 10.95
CA ARG A 55 4.17 11.80 12.32
C ARG A 55 3.76 10.75 13.36
N ALA A 56 2.70 10.00 13.10
CA ALA A 56 2.21 8.94 13.97
C ALA A 56 3.18 7.75 14.09
N GLY A 57 4.18 7.65 13.20
CA GLY A 57 5.26 6.67 13.30
C GLY A 57 5.24 5.57 12.25
N ALA A 58 4.50 5.77 11.15
CA ALA A 58 4.53 4.87 9.99
C ALA A 58 5.95 4.74 9.42
N ASP A 59 6.26 3.56 8.87
CA ASP A 59 7.50 3.28 8.16
C ASP A 59 7.28 3.24 6.65
N PHE A 60 6.18 2.63 6.21
CA PHE A 60 5.67 2.68 4.84
C PHE A 60 4.34 3.43 4.78
N ILE A 61 4.15 4.19 3.70
CA ILE A 61 2.87 4.81 3.35
C ILE A 61 2.51 4.30 1.95
N CYS A 62 1.36 3.65 1.84
CA CYS A 62 0.93 2.88 0.68
C CYS A 62 -0.43 3.37 0.16
N PRO A 63 -0.46 4.49 -0.59
CA PRO A 63 -1.66 4.90 -1.31
C PRO A 63 -1.99 3.96 -2.47
N HIS A 64 -3.27 3.98 -2.83
CA HIS A 64 -3.77 3.37 -4.06
C HIS A 64 -3.30 4.14 -5.30
N ALA A 65 -2.84 3.42 -6.33
CA ALA A 65 -2.43 4.04 -7.60
C ALA A 65 -3.56 4.87 -8.23
N GLU A 66 -4.79 4.42 -8.02
CA GLU A 66 -6.04 5.00 -8.51
C GLU A 66 -6.28 6.40 -7.94
N THR A 67 -5.87 6.66 -6.69
CA THR A 67 -6.13 7.92 -5.99
C THR A 67 -5.01 8.94 -6.17
N ILE A 68 -3.85 8.52 -6.67
CA ILE A 68 -2.69 9.39 -6.91
C ILE A 68 -2.36 9.59 -8.39
N ASN A 69 -3.18 9.08 -9.32
CA ASN A 69 -2.85 9.07 -10.75
C ASN A 69 -2.54 10.48 -11.33
N ARG A 70 -3.16 11.53 -10.79
CA ARG A 70 -2.94 12.92 -11.23
C ARG A 70 -1.61 13.51 -10.76
N ASP A 71 -1.00 12.97 -9.70
CA ASP A 71 0.11 13.59 -8.99
C ASP A 71 1.05 12.61 -8.26
N ALA A 72 1.15 11.38 -8.74
CA ALA A 72 1.92 10.30 -8.13
C ALA A 72 3.36 10.73 -7.77
N PHE A 73 4.09 11.39 -8.68
CA PHE A 73 5.45 11.86 -8.39
C PHE A 73 5.51 12.87 -7.23
N ARG A 74 4.50 13.74 -7.10
CA ARG A 74 4.42 14.72 -6.00
C ARG A 74 4.17 14.01 -4.68
N VAL A 75 3.22 13.06 -4.66
CA VAL A 75 2.90 12.24 -3.50
C VAL A 75 4.12 11.43 -3.05
N ILE A 76 4.79 10.74 -3.99
CA ILE A 76 6.01 9.97 -3.72
C ILE A 76 7.09 10.86 -3.11
N ASN A 77 7.33 12.04 -3.68
CA ASN A 77 8.33 12.97 -3.15
C ASN A 77 7.98 13.48 -1.74
N GLN A 78 6.70 13.73 -1.45
CA GLN A 78 6.25 14.12 -0.11
C GLN A 78 6.56 13.02 0.91
N ILE A 79 6.18 11.77 0.61
CA ILE A 79 6.43 10.62 1.50
C ILE A 79 7.94 10.46 1.75
N ARG A 80 8.78 10.60 0.71
CA ARG A 80 10.24 10.53 0.83
C ARG A 80 10.82 11.68 1.65
N ALA A 81 10.32 12.90 1.48
CA ALA A 81 10.77 14.07 2.25
C ALA A 81 10.52 13.92 3.76
N LEU A 82 9.51 13.12 4.13
CA LEU A 82 9.22 12.75 5.52
C LEU A 82 10.06 11.57 6.02
N GLY A 83 11.04 11.11 5.23
CA GLY A 83 11.93 9.99 5.56
C GLY A 83 11.24 8.63 5.53
N LYS A 84 10.09 8.50 4.85
CA LYS A 84 9.29 7.27 4.83
C LYS A 84 9.53 6.46 3.55
N LYS A 85 9.22 5.18 3.63
CA LYS A 85 9.20 4.28 2.47
C LYS A 85 7.87 4.40 1.73
N VAL A 86 7.94 4.23 0.42
CA VAL A 86 6.82 4.42 -0.49
C VAL A 86 6.36 3.05 -0.96
N GLY A 87 5.12 2.70 -0.64
CA GLY A 87 4.42 1.60 -1.32
C GLY A 87 3.32 2.13 -2.23
N VAL A 88 2.84 1.30 -3.14
CA VAL A 88 1.63 1.56 -3.91
C VAL A 88 0.80 0.29 -3.97
N VAL A 89 -0.51 0.45 -3.82
CA VAL A 89 -1.49 -0.65 -3.87
C VAL A 89 -2.26 -0.59 -5.19
N LEU A 90 -2.53 -1.76 -5.78
CA LEU A 90 -3.34 -1.93 -6.99
C LEU A 90 -4.61 -2.71 -6.67
N ASN A 91 -5.78 -2.13 -6.94
CA ASN A 91 -7.05 -2.87 -6.95
C ASN A 91 -7.05 -3.97 -8.02
N PRO A 92 -7.96 -4.96 -7.94
CA PRO A 92 -8.01 -6.03 -8.93
C PRO A 92 -8.16 -5.54 -10.38
N ALA A 93 -8.98 -4.52 -10.61
CA ALA A 93 -9.19 -3.97 -11.96
C ALA A 93 -8.04 -3.09 -12.48
N THR A 94 -7.15 -2.61 -11.61
CA THR A 94 -6.11 -1.64 -12.00
C THR A 94 -4.89 -2.36 -12.57
N PRO A 95 -4.49 -2.07 -13.82
CA PRO A 95 -3.41 -2.77 -14.49
C PRO A 95 -2.02 -2.36 -13.95
N VAL A 96 -1.00 -3.19 -14.14
CA VAL A 96 0.37 -2.86 -13.70
C VAL A 96 0.93 -1.64 -14.44
N GLU A 97 0.46 -1.41 -15.66
CA GLU A 97 0.83 -0.27 -16.50
C GLU A 97 0.56 1.07 -15.81
N PHE A 98 -0.44 1.15 -14.92
CA PHE A 98 -0.79 2.36 -14.17
C PHE A 98 0.36 2.90 -13.32
N ILE A 99 1.25 2.02 -12.86
CA ILE A 99 2.39 2.39 -12.00
C ILE A 99 3.72 2.38 -12.75
N ARG A 100 3.74 2.00 -14.03
CA ARG A 100 4.99 1.74 -14.79
C ARG A 100 5.96 2.91 -14.80
N HIS A 101 5.44 4.14 -14.87
CA HIS A 101 6.26 5.36 -14.98
C HIS A 101 6.99 5.73 -13.69
N TYR A 102 6.50 5.29 -12.53
CA TYR A 102 7.10 5.58 -11.22
C TYR A 102 7.47 4.32 -10.44
N LEU A 103 7.35 3.13 -11.05
CA LEU A 103 7.66 1.84 -10.45
C LEU A 103 9.08 1.77 -9.85
N HIS A 104 10.04 2.43 -10.49
CA HIS A 104 11.43 2.51 -10.05
C HIS A 104 11.65 3.35 -8.77
N LEU A 105 10.65 4.14 -8.36
CA LEU A 105 10.69 4.96 -7.14
C LEU A 105 10.07 4.26 -5.93
N LEU A 106 9.43 3.12 -6.13
CA LEU A 106 8.67 2.40 -5.11
C LEU A 106 9.57 1.44 -4.32
N ASP A 107 9.30 1.31 -3.02
CA ASP A 107 9.93 0.30 -2.16
C ASP A 107 9.07 -0.98 -2.06
N LYS A 108 7.76 -0.88 -2.33
CA LYS A 108 6.81 -1.98 -2.26
C LYS A 108 5.65 -1.76 -3.25
N VAL A 109 5.16 -2.85 -3.83
CA VAL A 109 3.92 -2.88 -4.60
C VAL A 109 3.04 -3.98 -4.00
N THR A 110 1.82 -3.62 -3.63
CA THR A 110 0.84 -4.53 -3.05
C THR A 110 -0.26 -4.82 -4.07
N VAL A 111 -0.56 -6.10 -4.29
CA VAL A 111 -1.64 -6.54 -5.17
C VAL A 111 -2.82 -6.96 -4.31
N MET A 112 -3.95 -6.27 -4.47
CA MET A 112 -5.21 -6.73 -3.91
C MET A 112 -5.66 -7.99 -4.64
N THR A 113 -5.90 -9.07 -3.91
CA THR A 113 -6.43 -10.35 -4.39
C THR A 113 -7.92 -10.54 -4.06
N VAL A 114 -8.56 -9.49 -3.57
CA VAL A 114 -9.99 -9.31 -3.34
C VAL A 114 -10.34 -7.85 -3.68
N ASP A 115 -11.61 -7.51 -3.87
CA ASP A 115 -12.00 -6.10 -3.91
C ASP A 115 -11.79 -5.46 -2.52
N PRO A 116 -11.26 -4.23 -2.41
CA PRO A 116 -10.85 -3.67 -1.12
C PRO A 116 -12.05 -3.35 -0.20
N GLY A 117 -11.80 -3.35 1.11
CA GLY A 117 -12.70 -2.80 2.12
C GLY A 117 -13.15 -3.76 3.22
N TYR A 118 -13.20 -5.07 2.96
CA TYR A 118 -13.63 -6.07 3.96
C TYR A 118 -12.72 -7.31 3.99
N ALA A 119 -12.62 -7.93 5.17
CA ALA A 119 -11.96 -9.22 5.33
C ALA A 119 -12.85 -10.40 4.91
N GLY A 120 -12.25 -11.55 4.60
CA GLY A 120 -12.98 -12.80 4.31
C GLY A 120 -13.63 -12.86 2.92
N GLN A 121 -13.22 -11.99 2.00
CA GLN A 121 -13.76 -11.96 0.65
C GLN A 121 -13.18 -13.07 -0.24
N PRO A 122 -13.92 -13.50 -1.29
CA PRO A 122 -13.42 -14.52 -2.22
C PRO A 122 -12.14 -14.09 -2.92
N PHE A 123 -11.15 -14.97 -2.96
CA PHE A 123 -9.93 -14.78 -3.72
C PHE A 123 -10.22 -14.63 -5.22
N ILE A 124 -9.52 -13.72 -5.89
CA ILE A 124 -9.61 -13.45 -7.34
C ILE A 124 -8.39 -14.08 -8.04
N PRO A 125 -8.51 -15.28 -8.65
CA PRO A 125 -7.37 -16.02 -9.20
C PRO A 125 -6.61 -15.29 -10.32
N GLU A 126 -7.29 -14.42 -11.05
CA GLU A 126 -6.73 -13.60 -12.12
C GLU A 126 -5.58 -12.72 -11.62
N MET A 127 -5.54 -12.40 -10.32
CA MET A 127 -4.48 -11.58 -9.72
C MET A 127 -3.12 -12.28 -9.65
N LEU A 128 -3.08 -13.60 -9.81
CA LEU A 128 -1.82 -14.34 -9.96
C LEU A 128 -1.02 -13.87 -11.18
N GLU A 129 -1.69 -13.52 -12.28
CA GLU A 129 -1.01 -13.00 -13.47
C GLU A 129 -0.46 -11.59 -13.20
N LYS A 130 -1.17 -10.74 -12.45
CA LYS A 130 -0.67 -9.43 -12.03
C LYS A 130 0.60 -9.54 -11.18
N ILE A 131 0.62 -10.49 -10.25
CA ILE A 131 1.80 -10.80 -9.43
C ILE A 131 2.96 -11.27 -10.32
N ARG A 132 2.69 -12.13 -11.32
CA ARG A 132 3.69 -12.61 -12.28
C ARG A 132 4.29 -11.46 -13.10
N GLN A 133 3.45 -10.56 -13.60
CA GLN A 133 3.87 -9.36 -14.34
C GLN A 133 4.79 -8.47 -13.52
N LEU A 134 4.42 -8.18 -12.26
CA LEU A 134 5.26 -7.39 -11.35
C LEU A 134 6.61 -8.07 -11.09
N ARG A 135 6.64 -9.39 -10.91
CA ARG A 135 7.88 -10.14 -10.72
C ARG A 135 8.78 -10.06 -11.96
N ASP A 136 8.21 -10.20 -13.14
CA ASP A 136 8.97 -10.18 -14.40
C ASP A 136 9.53 -8.78 -14.69
N LEU A 137 8.72 -7.72 -14.50
CA LEU A 137 9.19 -6.33 -14.59
C LEU A 137 10.31 -6.03 -13.61
N LYS A 138 10.16 -6.48 -12.34
CA LYS A 138 11.20 -6.32 -11.32
C LYS A 138 12.54 -6.89 -11.79
N ARG A 139 12.53 -8.08 -12.39
CA ARG A 139 13.74 -8.75 -12.92
C ARG A 139 14.30 -8.03 -14.15
N GLN A 140 13.45 -7.73 -15.12
CA GLN A 140 13.85 -7.11 -16.39
C GLN A 140 14.47 -5.73 -16.20
N GLN A 141 13.97 -4.96 -15.23
CA GLN A 141 14.42 -3.60 -14.96
C GLN A 141 15.40 -3.51 -13.77
N ASN A 142 15.80 -4.65 -13.20
CA ASN A 142 16.68 -4.73 -12.02
C ASN A 142 16.20 -3.88 -10.83
N LEU A 143 14.89 -3.89 -10.57
CA LEU A 143 14.26 -3.13 -9.50
C LEU A 143 14.25 -3.91 -8.18
N ARG A 144 14.11 -3.18 -7.07
CA ARG A 144 14.24 -3.75 -5.72
C ARG A 144 12.98 -3.71 -4.87
N TYR A 145 11.85 -3.20 -5.38
CA TYR A 145 10.59 -3.14 -4.64
C TYR A 145 10.14 -4.52 -4.14
N LEU A 146 9.54 -4.57 -2.97
CA LEU A 146 8.84 -5.75 -2.45
C LEU A 146 7.55 -5.99 -3.25
N ILE A 147 7.16 -7.25 -3.45
CA ILE A 147 5.84 -7.59 -3.97
C ILE A 147 5.07 -8.19 -2.79
N GLU A 148 3.93 -7.60 -2.47
CA GLU A 148 3.04 -8.02 -1.40
C GLU A 148 1.67 -8.41 -1.97
N ILE A 149 0.99 -9.31 -1.28
CA ILE A 149 -0.34 -9.80 -1.62
C ILE A 149 -1.25 -9.46 -0.45
N ASP A 150 -2.38 -8.81 -0.72
CA ASP A 150 -3.38 -8.48 0.30
C ASP A 150 -4.77 -9.00 -0.08
N GLY A 151 -5.38 -9.74 0.84
CA GLY A 151 -6.66 -10.42 0.66
C GLY A 151 -6.54 -11.94 0.58
N SER A 152 -7.16 -12.64 1.52
CA SER A 152 -7.36 -14.11 1.46
C SER A 152 -6.09 -14.95 1.28
N CYS A 153 -4.98 -14.54 1.90
CA CYS A 153 -3.76 -15.34 2.02
C CYS A 153 -3.94 -16.44 3.09
N ASN A 154 -4.33 -17.64 2.68
CA ASN A 154 -4.61 -18.78 3.56
C ASN A 154 -4.18 -20.12 2.92
N GLN A 155 -4.44 -21.24 3.62
CA GLN A 155 -4.07 -22.61 3.23
C GLN A 155 -4.84 -23.11 2.01
#